data_AF-A0A959TBZ7-F1
#
_entry.id   AF-A0A959TBZ7-F1
#
_cell.length_a   1.000
_cell.length_b   1.000
_cell.length_c   1.000
_cell.angle_alpha   90.00
_cell.angle_beta   90.00
_cell.angle_gamma   90.00
#
_symmetry.space_group_name_H-M   'P 1'
#
loop_
_entity.id
_entity.type
_entity.pdbx_description
1 polymer ?
#
loop_
_entity_poly.entity_id
_entity_poly.type
_entity_poly.pdbx_seq_one_letter_code
_entity_poly.pdbx_strand_id
1 'polypeptide(L)'
;LSNTKFAAAMAEQHLQFKPDAALSLREPMATELGRSVLADGLMLLNELGLEAFTFRKLAARAGCTEVSIYKYFANKQRLLQYHFQLYWLWLRQVAAQEVVRAAGPRDALRRVVDVLCGIWPADLPPLHVDPAALRHLVIAEG
;
A
#
# COMPACT_ATOMS: atom_id res chain seq x y z
N LEU A 1 -5.18 -29.19 12.83
CA LEU A 1 -4.73 -28.79 11.47
C LEU A 1 -3.35 -28.15 11.64
N SER A 2 -2.29 -28.76 11.09
CA SER A 2 -0.91 -28.30 11.34
C SER A 2 -0.67 -26.89 10.77
N ASN A 3 0.07 -26.06 11.50
CA ASN A 3 0.50 -24.71 11.12
C ASN A 3 1.10 -24.66 9.70
N THR A 4 1.72 -25.77 9.28
CA THR A 4 2.33 -25.98 7.97
C THR A 4 1.33 -25.96 6.81
N LYS A 5 0.09 -26.45 7.00
CA LYS A 5 -0.91 -26.48 5.93
C LYS A 5 -1.53 -25.10 5.67
N PHE A 6 -1.62 -24.25 6.68
CA PHE A 6 -2.10 -22.87 6.54
C PHE A 6 -1.08 -21.98 5.84
N ALA A 7 0.20 -22.10 6.21
CA ALA A 7 1.29 -21.39 5.54
C ALA A 7 1.48 -21.86 4.08
N ALA A 8 1.38 -23.17 3.82
CA ALA A 8 1.43 -23.72 2.45
C ALA A 8 0.26 -23.25 1.59
N ALA A 9 -0.97 -23.20 2.13
CA ALA A 9 -2.13 -22.67 1.40
C ALA A 9 -2.02 -21.16 1.08
N MET A 10 -1.29 -20.39 1.90
CA MET A 10 -0.97 -18.98 1.61
C MET A 10 0.15 -18.82 0.58
N ALA A 11 1.07 -19.80 0.48
CA ALA A 11 2.15 -19.81 -0.49
C ALA A 11 1.73 -20.32 -1.89
N GLU A 12 0.72 -21.20 -1.97
CA GLU A 12 0.22 -21.77 -3.23
C GLU A 12 -0.67 -20.82 -4.04
N GLN A 13 -1.19 -19.76 -3.43
CA GLN A 13 -1.79 -18.66 -4.19
C GLN A 13 -0.68 -17.72 -4.65
N HIS A 14 -0.38 -17.73 -5.95
CA HIS A 14 0.28 -16.63 -6.66
C HIS A 14 -0.59 -15.36 -6.56
N LEU A 15 -0.76 -14.82 -5.35
CA LEU A 15 -1.41 -13.55 -5.15
C LEU A 15 -0.40 -12.50 -5.62
N GLN A 16 -0.58 -12.00 -6.83
CA GLN A 16 0.21 -10.86 -7.29
C GLN A 16 0.03 -9.75 -6.25
N PHE A 17 1.10 -9.41 -5.52
CA PHE A 17 1.11 -8.35 -4.50
C PHE A 17 1.15 -6.98 -5.17
N LYS A 18 0.16 -6.75 -6.02
CA LYS A 18 -0.04 -5.51 -6.74
C LYS A 18 -1.47 -5.06 -6.51
N PRO A 19 -1.71 -3.74 -6.37
CA PRO A 19 -3.05 -3.20 -6.43
C PRO A 19 -3.78 -3.67 -7.69
N ASP A 20 -5.11 -3.67 -7.64
CA ASP A 20 -5.95 -4.08 -8.77
C ASP A 20 -5.60 -3.21 -9.98
N ALA A 21 -5.29 -3.85 -11.10
CA ALA A 21 -4.96 -3.16 -12.34
C ALA A 21 -6.07 -2.18 -12.77
N ALA A 22 -7.33 -2.43 -12.41
CA ALA A 22 -8.45 -1.53 -12.69
C ALA A 22 -8.36 -0.18 -11.96
N LEU A 23 -7.49 -0.04 -10.96
CA LEU A 23 -7.25 1.23 -10.26
C LEU A 23 -6.37 2.19 -11.07
N SER A 24 -5.65 1.70 -12.08
CA SER A 24 -4.74 2.52 -12.89
C SER A 24 -4.91 2.25 -14.38
N LEU A 25 -4.92 3.30 -15.19
CA LEU A 25 -4.98 3.20 -16.65
C LEU A 25 -3.67 2.66 -17.26
N ARG A 26 -2.57 2.87 -16.55
CA ARG A 26 -1.23 2.37 -16.86
C ARG A 26 -0.53 2.05 -15.56
N GLU A 27 0.30 1.00 -15.56
CA GLU A 27 1.09 0.63 -14.39
C GLU A 27 2.01 1.76 -13.91
N PRO A 28 1.73 2.40 -12.75
CA PRO A 28 2.51 3.55 -12.28
C PRO A 28 3.93 3.14 -11.85
N MET A 29 4.09 1.94 -11.30
CA MET A 29 5.39 1.43 -10.87
C MET A 29 6.39 1.20 -12.01
N ALA A 30 5.91 1.06 -13.25
CA ALA A 30 6.73 0.78 -14.43
C ALA A 30 7.54 2.00 -14.93
N THR A 31 7.29 3.19 -14.41
CA THR A 31 7.92 4.43 -14.87
C THR A 31 8.40 5.28 -13.70
N GLU A 32 9.42 6.11 -13.92
CA GLU A 32 9.90 7.04 -12.89
C GLU A 32 8.85 8.09 -12.53
N LEU A 33 8.16 8.64 -13.54
CA LEU A 33 7.08 9.60 -13.29
C LEU A 33 5.92 8.97 -12.51
N GLY A 34 5.48 7.77 -12.87
CA GLY A 34 4.41 7.09 -12.13
C GLY A 34 4.80 6.79 -10.69
N ARG A 35 6.06 6.44 -10.44
CA ARG A 35 6.64 6.28 -9.09
C ARG A 35 6.64 7.58 -8.28
N SER A 36 6.98 8.71 -8.90
CA SER A 36 6.88 10.04 -8.26
C SER A 36 5.41 10.41 -7.99
N VAL A 37 4.50 10.17 -8.94
CA VAL A 37 3.06 10.40 -8.76
C VAL A 37 2.49 9.66 -7.55
N LEU A 38 2.95 8.42 -7.29
CA LEU A 38 2.58 7.69 -6.09
C LEU A 38 3.17 8.32 -4.83
N ALA A 39 4.49 8.57 -4.78
CA ALA A 39 5.15 9.11 -3.61
C ALA A 39 4.65 10.52 -3.24
N ASP A 40 4.63 11.44 -4.21
CA ASP A 40 4.13 12.80 -4.04
C ASP A 40 2.63 12.84 -3.79
N GLY A 41 1.88 11.90 -4.39
CA GLY A 41 0.45 11.72 -4.16
C GLY A 41 0.16 11.35 -2.71
N LEU A 42 0.90 10.38 -2.16
CA LEU A 42 0.78 9.96 -0.76
C LEU A 42 1.09 11.12 0.20
N MET A 43 2.19 11.83 -0.02
CA MET A 43 2.55 12.97 0.82
C MET A 43 1.49 14.06 0.76
N LEU A 44 1.08 14.46 -0.44
CA LEU A 44 0.12 15.55 -0.61
C LEU A 44 -1.28 15.20 -0.10
N LEU A 45 -1.70 13.93 -0.21
CA LEU A 45 -2.95 13.45 0.39
C LEU A 45 -2.88 13.51 1.92
N ASN A 46 -1.78 13.10 2.54
CA ASN A 46 -1.60 13.22 3.98
C ASN A 46 -1.54 14.68 4.47
N GLU A 47 -1.00 15.59 3.65
CA GLU A 47 -0.90 17.01 3.97
C GLU A 47 -2.24 17.76 3.84
N LEU A 48 -3.05 17.45 2.83
CA LEU A 48 -4.25 18.22 2.47
C LEU A 48 -5.57 17.54 2.79
N GLY A 49 -5.55 16.21 2.93
CA GLY A 49 -6.75 15.38 2.83
C GLY A 49 -7.32 15.31 1.41
N LEU A 50 -8.21 14.34 1.18
CA LEU A 50 -8.76 14.05 -0.15
C LEU A 50 -9.60 15.20 -0.72
N GLU A 51 -10.33 15.92 0.13
CA GLU A 51 -11.23 17.00 -0.30
C GLU A 51 -10.45 18.13 -0.98
N ALA A 52 -9.42 18.65 -0.32
CA ALA A 52 -8.58 19.74 -0.82
C ALA A 52 -7.53 19.29 -1.84
N PHE A 53 -7.31 17.99 -1.99
CA PHE A 53 -6.40 17.41 -2.98
C PHE A 53 -6.94 17.55 -4.42
N THR A 54 -6.05 17.93 -5.35
CA THR A 54 -6.31 17.99 -6.79
C THR A 54 -5.11 17.50 -7.59
N PHE A 55 -5.34 16.94 -8.78
CA PHE A 55 -4.25 16.53 -9.68
C PHE A 55 -3.42 17.70 -10.17
N ARG A 56 -3.98 18.91 -10.27
CA ARG A 56 -3.19 20.11 -10.55
C ARG A 56 -2.12 20.36 -9.48
N LYS A 57 -2.47 20.25 -8.19
CA LYS A 57 -1.52 20.42 -7.08
C LYS A 57 -0.48 19.29 -7.08
N LEU A 58 -0.90 18.06 -7.34
CA LEU A 58 0.02 16.94 -7.47
C LEU A 58 0.98 17.12 -8.65
N ALA A 59 0.49 17.58 -9.80
CA ALA A 59 1.32 17.80 -10.98
C ALA A 59 2.42 18.84 -10.72
N ALA A 60 2.05 19.94 -10.05
CA ALA A 60 3.00 20.95 -9.64
C ALA A 60 4.07 20.38 -8.69
N ARG A 61 3.67 19.56 -7.71
CA ARG A 61 4.60 18.91 -6.77
C ARG A 61 5.54 17.91 -7.46
N ALA A 62 4.99 17.05 -8.31
CA ALA A 62 5.73 16.03 -9.05
C ALA A 62 6.51 16.58 -10.26
N GLY A 63 6.52 17.91 -10.48
CA GLY A 63 7.23 18.54 -11.59
C GLY A 63 6.72 18.12 -12.98
N CYS A 64 5.43 17.83 -13.12
CA CYS A 64 4.83 17.36 -14.36
C CYS A 64 3.53 18.11 -14.72
N THR A 65 2.85 17.65 -15.77
CA THR A 65 1.55 18.20 -16.19
C THR A 65 0.39 17.38 -15.64
N GLU A 66 -0.76 18.02 -15.41
CA GLU A 66 -1.97 17.31 -14.97
C GLU A 66 -2.37 16.18 -15.94
N VAL A 67 -2.21 16.42 -17.25
CA VAL A 67 -2.40 15.42 -18.31
C VAL A 67 -1.52 14.19 -18.11
N SER A 68 -0.30 14.36 -17.59
CA SER A 68 0.61 13.23 -17.34
C SER A 68 0.13 12.35 -16.19
N ILE A 69 -0.54 12.92 -15.18
CA ILE A 69 -1.15 12.15 -14.08
C ILE A 69 -2.37 11.37 -14.58
N TYR A 70 -3.20 11.99 -15.43
CA TYR A 70 -4.35 11.33 -16.04
C TYR A 70 -3.97 10.12 -16.92
N LYS A 71 -2.69 9.94 -17.29
CA LYS A 71 -2.23 8.70 -17.95
C LYS A 71 -2.19 7.50 -17.02
N TYR A 72 -2.13 7.73 -15.70
CA TYR A 72 -2.08 6.68 -14.68
C TYR A 72 -3.41 6.54 -13.94
N PHE A 73 -4.05 7.65 -13.57
CA PHE A 73 -5.26 7.61 -12.74
C PHE A 73 -6.39 8.44 -13.36
N ALA A 74 -7.57 7.84 -13.50
CA ALA A 74 -8.72 8.52 -14.08
C ALA A 74 -9.26 9.65 -13.18
N ASN A 75 -9.09 9.54 -11.86
CA ASN A 75 -9.51 10.55 -10.87
C ASN A 75 -8.78 10.35 -9.54
N LYS A 76 -8.92 11.33 -8.62
CA LYS A 76 -8.28 11.30 -7.30
C LYS A 76 -8.70 10.11 -6.41
N GLN A 77 -9.93 9.63 -6.57
CA GLN A 77 -10.44 8.47 -5.81
C GLN A 77 -9.70 7.19 -6.17
N ARG A 78 -9.39 7.00 -7.45
CA ARG A 78 -8.59 5.84 -7.91
C ARG A 78 -7.16 5.87 -7.36
N LEU A 79 -6.54 7.05 -7.31
CA LEU A 79 -5.23 7.20 -6.67
C LEU A 79 -5.28 6.87 -5.17
N LEU A 80 -6.29 7.35 -4.45
CA LEU A 80 -6.47 7.03 -3.03
C LEU A 80 -6.66 5.53 -2.81
N GLN A 81 -7.56 4.90 -3.57
CA GLN A 81 -7.81 3.46 -3.52
C GLN A 81 -6.55 2.64 -3.82
N TYR A 82 -5.70 3.11 -4.75
CA TYR A 82 -4.43 2.48 -5.05
C TYR A 82 -3.51 2.46 -3.82
N HIS A 83 -3.39 3.58 -3.09
CA HIS A 83 -2.64 3.64 -1.84
C HIS A 83 -3.22 2.74 -0.76
N PHE A 84 -4.55 2.71 -0.62
CA PHE A 84 -5.21 1.85 0.35
C PHE A 84 -4.93 0.37 0.08
N GLN A 85 -5.08 -0.06 -1.17
CA GLN A 85 -4.82 -1.44 -1.54
C GLN A 85 -3.33 -1.77 -1.39
N LEU A 86 -2.43 -0.83 -1.71
CA LEU A 86 -1.00 -1.00 -1.49
C LEU A 86 -0.68 -1.23 0.00
N TYR A 87 -1.28 -0.44 0.90
CA TYR A 87 -1.14 -0.64 2.34
C TYR A 87 -1.62 -2.01 2.79
N TRP A 88 -2.84 -2.41 2.40
CA TRP A 88 -3.41 -3.70 2.84
C TRP A 88 -2.64 -4.91 2.30
N LEU A 89 -2.15 -4.83 1.07
CA LEU A 89 -1.31 -5.88 0.49
C LEU A 89 0.04 -5.98 1.21
N TRP A 90 0.68 -4.84 1.49
CA TRP A 90 1.93 -4.81 2.25
C TRP A 90 1.72 -5.30 3.70
N LEU A 91 0.67 -4.85 4.38
CA LEU A 91 0.35 -5.26 5.75
C LEU A 91 0.08 -6.77 5.84
N ARG A 92 -0.56 -7.34 4.81
CA ARG A 92 -0.76 -8.79 4.68
C ARG A 92 0.58 -9.53 4.54
N GLN A 93 1.54 -9.00 3.78
CA GLN A 93 2.88 -9.59 3.68
C GLN A 93 3.59 -9.59 5.03
N VAL A 94 3.58 -8.46 5.74
CA VAL A 94 4.17 -8.35 7.09
C VAL A 94 3.53 -9.36 8.04
N ALA A 95 2.19 -9.42 8.07
CA ALA A 95 1.45 -10.37 8.90
C ALA A 95 1.79 -11.83 8.56
N ALA A 96 1.90 -12.17 7.28
CA ALA A 96 2.27 -13.52 6.84
C ALA A 96 3.68 -13.92 7.30
N GLN A 97 4.65 -12.99 7.23
CA GLN A 97 6.01 -13.22 7.73
C GLN A 97 6.02 -13.47 9.25
N GLU A 98 5.24 -12.69 10.01
CA GLU A 98 5.15 -12.86 11.46
C GLU A 98 4.44 -14.17 11.87
N VAL A 99 3.47 -14.64 11.08
CA VAL A 99 2.85 -15.95 11.27
C VAL A 99 3.86 -17.08 11.08
N VAL A 100 4.74 -16.99 10.07
CA VAL A 100 5.80 -17.99 9.83
C VAL A 100 6.82 -18.00 10.99
N ARG A 101 7.10 -16.84 11.59
CA ARG A 101 8.04 -16.69 12.72
C ARG A 101 7.47 -17.08 14.08
N ALA A 102 6.16 -17.31 14.19
CA ALA A 102 5.49 -17.55 15.47
C ALA A 102 5.73 -18.96 16.02
N ALA A 103 5.84 -19.07 17.35
CA ALA A 103 6.07 -20.35 18.05
C ALA A 103 4.82 -21.27 18.08
N GLY A 104 3.64 -20.73 17.79
CA GLY A 104 2.38 -21.47 17.77
C GLY A 104 1.18 -20.57 17.50
N PRO A 105 -0.05 -21.13 17.42
CA PRO A 105 -1.23 -20.38 16.95
C PRO A 105 -1.59 -19.15 17.79
N ARG A 106 -1.44 -19.22 19.12
CA ARG A 106 -1.70 -18.08 20.01
C ARG A 106 -0.67 -16.96 19.82
N ASP A 107 0.60 -17.32 19.60
CA ASP A 107 1.67 -16.36 19.32
C ASP A 107 1.46 -15.71 17.94
N ALA A 108 1.08 -16.50 16.93
CA ALA A 108 0.75 -16.01 15.59
C ALA A 108 -0.38 -14.98 15.64
N LEU A 109 -1.48 -15.29 16.34
CA LEU A 109 -2.59 -14.35 16.50
C LEU A 109 -2.14 -13.04 17.16
N ARG A 110 -1.39 -13.12 18.25
CA ARG A 110 -0.85 -11.94 18.95
C ARG A 110 -0.01 -11.07 18.01
N ARG A 111 0.93 -11.65 17.27
CA ARG A 111 1.79 -10.91 16.33
C ARG A 111 1.00 -10.28 15.18
N VAL A 112 -0.02 -10.96 14.66
CA VAL A 112 -0.89 -10.38 13.63
C VAL A 112 -1.66 -9.18 14.18
N VAL A 113 -2.17 -9.26 15.41
CA VAL A 113 -2.81 -8.12 16.08
C VAL A 113 -1.82 -6.96 16.25
N ASP A 114 -0.60 -7.24 16.70
CA ASP A 114 0.48 -6.23 16.82
C ASP A 114 0.70 -5.51 15.48
N VAL A 115 0.83 -6.26 14.38
CA VAL A 115 0.99 -5.72 13.02
C VAL A 115 -0.18 -4.83 12.60
N LEU A 116 -1.42 -5.26 12.83
CA LEU A 116 -2.63 -4.47 12.52
C LEU A 116 -2.69 -3.16 13.35
N CYS A 117 -2.22 -3.22 14.59
CA CYS A 117 -2.10 -2.07 15.48
C CYS A 117 -0.93 -1.14 15.14
N GLY A 118 -0.12 -1.45 14.12
CA GLY A 118 1.02 -0.63 13.71
C GLY A 118 2.31 -0.91 14.47
N ILE A 119 2.37 -2.03 15.19
CA ILE A 119 3.58 -2.53 15.84
C ILE A 119 4.25 -3.47 14.86
N TRP A 120 5.23 -2.95 14.11
CA TRP A 120 5.91 -3.68 13.05
C TRP A 120 7.29 -4.18 13.48
N PRO A 121 7.75 -5.34 12.95
CA PRO A 121 9.12 -5.79 13.16
C PRO A 121 10.13 -4.83 12.50
N ALA A 122 11.40 -4.89 12.92
CA ALA A 122 12.45 -4.06 12.33
C ALA A 122 12.77 -4.43 10.86
N ASP A 123 12.65 -5.71 10.52
CA ASP A 123 12.83 -6.23 9.17
C ASP A 123 11.50 -6.21 8.43
N LEU A 124 11.29 -5.17 7.61
CA LEU A 124 10.06 -4.94 6.84
C LEU A 124 10.26 -5.29 5.36
N PRO A 125 9.23 -5.85 4.69
CA PRO A 125 9.23 -5.97 3.25
C PRO A 125 9.45 -4.61 2.59
N PRO A 126 10.28 -4.55 1.53
CA PRO A 126 10.54 -3.29 0.84
C PRO A 126 9.26 -2.74 0.22
N LEU A 127 9.11 -1.43 0.28
CA LEU A 127 8.00 -0.71 -0.33
C LEU A 127 8.52 0.58 -0.96
N HIS A 128 7.98 0.95 -2.12
CA HIS A 128 8.41 2.16 -2.84
C HIS A 128 8.04 3.46 -2.11
N VAL A 129 7.02 3.40 -1.25
CA VAL A 129 6.55 4.52 -0.43
C VAL A 129 6.65 4.15 1.04
N ASP A 130 6.67 5.16 1.92
CA ASP A 130 6.73 4.96 3.37
C ASP A 130 5.46 4.23 3.89
N PRO A 131 5.59 3.04 4.50
CA PRO A 131 4.46 2.33 5.09
C PRO A 131 3.76 3.10 6.22
N ALA A 132 4.48 3.92 6.98
CA ALA A 132 3.89 4.73 8.05
C ALA A 132 2.98 5.83 7.47
N ALA A 133 3.43 6.50 6.41
CA ALA A 133 2.62 7.47 5.67
C ALA A 133 1.38 6.81 5.02
N LEU A 134 1.49 5.58 4.52
CA LEU A 134 0.35 4.81 4.03
C LEU A 134 -0.65 4.49 5.13
N ARG A 135 -0.18 4.03 6.30
CA ARG A 135 -1.02 3.76 7.46
C ARG A 135 -1.75 5.03 7.90
N HIS A 136 -1.05 6.16 7.99
CA HIS A 136 -1.64 7.44 8.34
C HIS A 136 -2.77 7.81 7.37
N LEU A 137 -2.52 7.70 6.06
CA LEU A 137 -3.52 7.99 5.03
C LEU A 137 -4.77 7.11 5.19
N VAL A 138 -4.59 5.81 5.40
CA VAL A 138 -5.70 4.85 5.59
C VAL A 138 -6.51 5.15 6.85
N ILE A 139 -5.87 5.62 7.93
CA ILE A 139 -6.59 5.99 9.16
C ILE A 139 -7.34 7.31 8.98
N ALA A 140 -6.77 8.26 8.25
CA ALA A 140 -7.34 9.60 8.09
C ALA A 140 -8.48 9.66 7.07
N GLU A 141 -8.44 8.85 6.01
CA GLU A 141 -9.35 8.91 4.85
C GLU A 141 -10.17 7.63 4.65
N GLY A 142 -10.01 6.64 5.53
CA GLY A 142 -10.64 5.30 5.44
C GLY A 142 -11.95 5.15 6.18
#